data_AF-A0A166SU60-F1
#
_entry.id   AF-A0A166SU60-F1
#
_cell.length_a   1.000
_cell.length_b   1.000
_cell.length_c   1.000
_cell.angle_alpha   90.00
_cell.angle_beta   90.00
_cell.angle_gamma   90.00
#
_symmetry.space_group_name_H-M   'P 1'
#
loop_
_entity.id
_entity.type
_entity.pdbx_description
1 polymer ?
#
loop_
_entity_poly.entity_id
_entity_poly.type
_entity_poly.pdbx_seq_one_letter_code
_entity_poly.pdbx_strand_id
1 'polypeptide(L)'
;MISTTANWATIVDLPNEILHEIFRSMDDDALFAMLLLSKRLHNIAFEILVPQKRRRIRPQAVAYTFTEICHPPPQLIPSHLIITDMRVLRALRLSISIHQVGSLSVVAGFVTTAPPAGLDSNYTVPMVLTDVSRFMRGLARLCRRIPQVQTVDIDFMSSLSSGLASLPGGTAAAAEILTAISIGHACISLKLGGWQIEARPEANLKIPMPPPLTTLLVLNLSLTELIDPVFRAWAIGTINASRLTELVLNRVKFSVTSPTVDVLRLLDVPSLITFRIISPDVNFDDLLVFMRHHHRIQKLSVITIEPITSPEAFPEELLPNLSDLTAPPHYVSHLVKSPKSLARLHSITIHPGHEWDHHQLTSTVVDRHLQDLEDCLDYMSCREKLATLAICLPTGAHAENWLQHGRGDGSKPRKDVEANLVHITSLDIHDWCGFQAFSPAACKLLVRWLALFPSLQSVRILDGVRHMTSIQRSAFESEIWEHCPQLNSLGIGWHVKERGKSLFVVLSFSVI
;
A
#
# COMPACT_ATOMS: atom_id res chain seq x y z
N MET A 1 -32.91 -13.13 -57.53
CA MET A 1 -31.97 -12.67 -56.49
C MET A 1 -32.74 -12.56 -55.18
N ILE A 2 -32.58 -13.53 -54.27
CA ILE A 2 -33.06 -13.42 -52.90
C ILE A 2 -31.82 -13.60 -52.02
N SER A 3 -31.46 -12.54 -51.32
CA SER A 3 -30.33 -12.44 -50.41
C SER A 3 -30.61 -13.24 -49.14
N THR A 4 -29.87 -14.33 -48.92
CA THR A 4 -29.84 -15.06 -47.65
C THR A 4 -28.63 -14.62 -46.83
N THR A 5 -28.82 -13.64 -45.95
CA THR A 5 -27.95 -13.46 -44.78
C THR A 5 -28.79 -13.83 -43.56
N ALA A 6 -28.67 -15.07 -43.10
CA ALA A 6 -29.24 -15.47 -41.82
C ALA A 6 -28.44 -14.78 -40.71
N ASN A 7 -28.98 -13.68 -40.18
CA ASN A 7 -28.46 -13.08 -38.95
C ASN A 7 -28.82 -14.01 -37.78
N TRP A 8 -27.83 -14.71 -37.25
CA TRP A 8 -27.98 -15.51 -36.05
C TRP A 8 -28.17 -14.55 -34.87
N ALA A 9 -29.40 -14.46 -34.35
CA ALA A 9 -29.67 -13.71 -33.13
C ALA A 9 -28.89 -14.33 -31.97
N THR A 10 -28.09 -13.50 -31.30
CA THR A 10 -27.30 -13.88 -30.14
C THR A 10 -28.05 -13.56 -28.86
N ILE A 11 -27.61 -14.12 -27.72
CA ILE A 11 -28.27 -13.87 -26.42
C ILE A 11 -28.33 -12.38 -26.05
N VAL A 12 -27.39 -11.57 -26.54
CA VAL A 12 -27.39 -10.12 -26.32
C VAL A 12 -28.40 -9.37 -27.19
N ASP A 13 -29.02 -10.01 -28.17
CA ASP A 13 -30.08 -9.47 -29.01
C ASP A 13 -31.48 -9.67 -28.39
N LEU A 14 -31.59 -10.47 -27.31
CA LEU A 14 -32.84 -10.69 -26.59
C LEU A 14 -33.27 -9.42 -25.81
N PRO A 15 -34.57 -9.13 -25.69
CA PRO A 15 -35.11 -8.11 -24.78
C PRO A 15 -34.71 -8.34 -23.31
N ASN A 16 -34.60 -7.26 -22.52
CA ASN A 16 -34.17 -7.34 -21.13
C ASN A 16 -35.12 -8.19 -20.28
N GLU A 17 -36.41 -8.16 -20.57
CA GLU A 17 -37.46 -8.90 -19.87
C GLU A 17 -37.26 -10.41 -20.01
N ILE A 18 -36.88 -10.86 -21.22
CA ILE A 18 -36.58 -12.27 -21.50
C ILE A 18 -35.29 -12.67 -20.78
N LEU A 19 -34.26 -11.82 -20.84
CA LEU A 19 -33.00 -12.05 -20.13
C LEU A 19 -33.21 -12.12 -18.61
N HIS A 20 -34.07 -11.29 -18.04
CA HIS A 20 -34.42 -11.36 -16.61
C HIS A 20 -35.05 -12.69 -16.22
N GLU A 21 -35.96 -13.21 -17.05
CA GLU A 21 -36.64 -14.47 -16.73
C GLU A 21 -35.70 -15.68 -16.90
N ILE A 22 -34.86 -15.66 -17.94
CA ILE A 22 -33.78 -16.64 -18.11
C ILE A 22 -32.86 -16.62 -16.89
N PHE A 23 -32.40 -15.44 -16.48
CA PHE A 23 -31.45 -15.29 -15.38
C PHE A 23 -32.06 -15.65 -14.02
N ARG A 24 -33.37 -15.44 -13.81
CA ARG A 24 -34.05 -15.90 -12.58
C ARG A 24 -34.02 -17.41 -12.38
N SER A 25 -33.95 -18.16 -13.48
CA SER A 25 -33.90 -19.62 -13.48
C SER A 25 -32.48 -20.20 -13.43
N MET A 26 -31.46 -19.35 -13.57
CA MET A 26 -30.06 -19.75 -13.49
C MET A 26 -29.62 -19.95 -12.03
N ASP A 27 -28.64 -20.84 -11.84
CA ASP A 27 -27.95 -20.96 -10.56
C ASP A 27 -26.97 -19.81 -10.33
N ASP A 28 -26.51 -19.68 -9.08
CA ASP A 28 -25.59 -18.60 -8.69
C ASP A 28 -24.30 -18.61 -9.53
N ASP A 29 -23.81 -19.79 -9.93
CA ASP A 29 -22.59 -19.96 -10.73
C ASP A 29 -22.79 -19.46 -12.17
N ALA A 30 -23.91 -19.77 -12.81
CA ALA A 30 -24.26 -19.27 -14.13
C ALA A 30 -24.54 -17.77 -14.10
N LEU A 31 -25.23 -17.25 -13.07
CA LEU A 31 -25.45 -15.82 -12.87
C LEU A 31 -24.13 -15.06 -12.70
N PHE A 32 -23.19 -15.61 -11.93
CA PHE A 32 -21.88 -15.01 -11.74
C PHE A 32 -21.07 -14.99 -13.05
N ALA A 33 -21.19 -16.05 -13.86
CA ALA A 33 -20.62 -16.04 -15.20
C ALA A 33 -21.23 -14.91 -16.05
N MET A 34 -22.55 -14.70 -15.99
CA MET A 34 -23.24 -13.63 -16.75
C MET A 34 -22.78 -12.21 -16.35
N LEU A 35 -22.45 -11.98 -15.07
CA LEU A 35 -21.87 -10.71 -14.59
C LEU A 35 -20.57 -10.32 -15.32
N LEU A 36 -19.86 -11.31 -15.86
CA LEU A 36 -18.53 -11.16 -16.47
C LEU A 36 -18.56 -11.16 -18.00
N LEU A 37 -19.73 -11.33 -18.64
CA LEU A 37 -19.82 -11.48 -20.11
C LEU A 37 -20.06 -10.18 -20.86
N SER A 38 -20.91 -9.27 -20.36
CA SER A 38 -21.14 -7.96 -20.98
C SER A 38 -21.81 -6.97 -20.01
N LYS A 39 -21.72 -5.67 -20.29
CA LYS A 39 -22.33 -4.60 -19.47
C LYS A 39 -23.86 -4.75 -19.34
N ARG A 40 -24.52 -5.16 -20.41
CA ARG A 40 -25.98 -5.35 -20.43
C ARG A 40 -26.40 -6.55 -19.58
N LEU A 41 -25.74 -7.69 -19.76
CA LEU A 41 -26.01 -8.90 -18.96
C LEU A 41 -25.61 -8.69 -17.49
N HIS A 42 -24.56 -7.90 -17.24
CA HIS A 42 -24.16 -7.54 -15.88
C HIS A 42 -25.29 -6.87 -15.09
N ASN A 43 -25.90 -5.82 -15.64
CA ASN A 43 -26.97 -5.09 -14.95
C ASN A 43 -28.14 -6.03 -14.60
N ILE A 44 -28.55 -6.87 -15.55
CA ILE A 44 -29.67 -7.80 -15.41
C ILE A 44 -29.37 -8.91 -14.38
N ALA A 45 -28.17 -9.49 -14.43
CA ALA A 45 -27.75 -10.52 -13.48
C ALA A 45 -27.60 -9.95 -12.06
N PHE A 46 -27.06 -8.73 -11.94
CA PHE A 46 -26.88 -8.05 -10.66
C PHE A 46 -28.22 -7.75 -9.98
N GLU A 47 -29.22 -7.28 -10.74
CA GLU A 47 -30.58 -7.03 -10.24
C GLU A 47 -31.28 -8.28 -9.72
N ILE A 48 -30.92 -9.48 -10.18
CA ILE A 48 -31.53 -10.75 -9.75
C ILE A 48 -30.78 -11.33 -8.55
N LEU A 49 -29.45 -11.28 -8.56
CA LEU A 49 -28.60 -11.89 -7.55
C LEU A 49 -28.75 -11.19 -6.18
N VAL A 50 -28.83 -9.85 -6.16
CA VAL A 50 -28.91 -9.06 -4.91
C VAL A 50 -30.21 -9.32 -4.11
N PRO A 51 -31.42 -9.30 -4.71
CA PRO A 51 -32.66 -9.56 -3.97
C PRO A 51 -32.85 -11.02 -3.55
N GLN A 52 -32.43 -11.99 -4.38
CA GLN A 52 -32.53 -13.42 -4.04
C GLN A 52 -31.70 -13.77 -2.79
N LYS A 53 -30.52 -13.15 -2.64
CA LYS A 53 -29.65 -13.33 -1.47
C LYS A 53 -30.19 -12.64 -0.21
N ARG A 54 -30.88 -11.48 -0.32
CA ARG A 54 -31.55 -10.82 0.82
C ARG A 54 -32.65 -11.66 1.48
N ARG A 55 -33.37 -12.48 0.69
CA ARG A 55 -34.49 -13.30 1.20
C ARG A 55 -34.06 -14.56 1.96
N ARG A 56 -32.82 -15.03 1.81
CA ARG A 56 -32.29 -16.23 2.50
C ARG A 56 -31.68 -15.94 3.88
N ILE A 57 -31.64 -14.69 4.33
CA ILE A 57 -31.03 -14.29 5.61
C ILE A 57 -32.11 -14.27 6.70
N ARG A 58 -32.09 -15.24 7.62
CA ARG A 58 -32.82 -15.12 8.90
C ARG A 58 -32.13 -14.07 9.78
N PRO A 59 -32.87 -13.15 10.42
CA PRO A 59 -32.32 -12.09 11.24
C PRO A 59 -31.99 -12.64 12.64
N GLN A 60 -30.86 -13.32 12.82
CA GLN A 60 -30.29 -13.56 14.15
C GLN A 60 -28.78 -13.33 14.13
N ALA A 61 -28.37 -12.29 14.86
CA ALA A 61 -27.01 -11.97 15.32
C ALA A 61 -25.92 -11.75 14.25
N VAL A 62 -25.95 -10.61 13.56
CA VAL A 62 -24.72 -9.90 13.14
C VAL A 62 -24.98 -8.40 13.26
N ALA A 63 -24.82 -7.86 14.47
CA ALA A 63 -24.57 -6.44 14.65
C ALA A 63 -23.12 -6.16 14.20
N TYR A 64 -22.93 -5.01 13.54
CA TYR A 64 -21.66 -4.49 12.99
C TYR A 64 -21.19 -5.08 11.65
N THR A 65 -21.86 -4.69 10.57
CA THR A 65 -21.18 -4.45 9.28
C THR A 65 -21.85 -3.28 8.58
N PHE A 66 -21.20 -2.13 8.57
CA PHE A 66 -21.57 -0.99 7.73
C PHE A 66 -21.44 -1.39 6.25
N THR A 67 -22.54 -1.29 5.53
CA THR A 67 -22.62 -1.44 4.07
C THR A 67 -23.17 -0.14 3.52
N GLU A 68 -22.30 0.83 3.25
CA GLU A 68 -22.65 1.91 2.33
C GLU A 68 -22.48 1.39 0.90
N ILE A 69 -23.61 1.22 0.24
CA ILE A 69 -23.69 1.21 -1.22
C ILE A 69 -23.32 2.62 -1.64
N CYS A 70 -22.11 2.83 -2.17
CA CYS A 70 -21.76 4.11 -2.75
C CYS A 70 -22.69 4.37 -3.95
N HIS A 71 -23.72 5.18 -3.76
CA HIS A 71 -24.29 5.92 -4.89
C HIS A 71 -23.19 6.88 -5.37
N PRO A 72 -22.78 6.83 -6.65
CA PRO A 72 -21.92 7.88 -7.19
C PRO A 72 -22.67 9.22 -7.09
N PRO A 73 -21.98 10.34 -6.82
CA PRO A 73 -22.60 11.65 -6.94
C PRO A 73 -23.18 11.79 -8.36
N PRO A 74 -24.39 12.34 -8.53
CA PRO A 74 -25.19 12.26 -9.76
C PRO A 74 -24.59 12.97 -11.00
N GLN A 75 -23.33 13.40 -10.94
CA GLN A 75 -22.64 14.15 -12.00
C GLN A 75 -21.47 13.39 -12.66
N LEU A 76 -21.18 12.13 -12.28
CA LEU A 76 -20.18 11.28 -12.95
C LEU A 76 -20.88 10.23 -13.85
N ILE A 77 -20.80 10.43 -15.17
CA ILE A 77 -21.42 9.62 -16.23
C ILE A 77 -20.68 8.25 -16.42
N PRO A 78 -21.11 7.34 -17.32
CA PRO A 78 -21.72 6.03 -17.08
C PRO A 78 -20.77 4.84 -17.36
N SER A 79 -19.45 5.00 -17.13
CA SER A 79 -18.41 4.09 -17.67
C SER A 79 -17.75 3.15 -16.65
N HIS A 80 -18.11 3.25 -15.37
CA HIS A 80 -17.57 2.39 -14.32
C HIS A 80 -18.43 1.13 -14.14
N LEU A 81 -17.86 -0.05 -14.43
CA LEU A 81 -18.45 -1.31 -13.97
C LEU A 81 -17.83 -1.59 -12.59
N ILE A 82 -18.57 -1.30 -11.52
CA ILE A 82 -18.20 -1.65 -10.15
C ILE A 82 -19.00 -2.90 -9.79
N ILE A 83 -18.37 -4.07 -9.89
CA ILE A 83 -18.89 -5.31 -9.31
C ILE A 83 -18.43 -5.33 -7.85
N THR A 84 -19.16 -4.66 -6.97
CA THR A 84 -19.07 -4.93 -5.53
C THR A 84 -20.01 -6.07 -5.22
N ASP A 85 -19.49 -7.30 -5.13
CA ASP A 85 -20.32 -8.41 -4.66
C ASP A 85 -20.15 -8.63 -3.15
N MET A 86 -21.30 -8.57 -2.49
CA MET A 86 -21.51 -8.82 -1.09
C MET A 86 -21.70 -10.32 -0.86
N ARG A 87 -20.77 -10.92 -0.13
CA ARG A 87 -20.90 -12.25 0.52
C ARG A 87 -21.35 -13.36 -0.42
N VAL A 88 -20.46 -13.81 -1.31
CA VAL A 88 -20.74 -15.02 -2.10
C VAL A 88 -20.87 -16.26 -1.20
N LEU A 89 -20.16 -16.33 -0.08
CA LEU A 89 -20.41 -17.31 0.98
C LEU A 89 -20.15 -16.61 2.32
N ARG A 90 -20.51 -17.22 3.45
CA ARG A 90 -20.24 -16.68 4.81
C ARG A 90 -18.79 -16.19 5.05
N ALA A 91 -17.87 -16.48 4.12
CA ALA A 91 -16.44 -16.24 4.24
C ALA A 91 -15.74 -15.32 3.19
N LEU A 92 -16.42 -14.71 2.19
CA LEU A 92 -15.74 -14.00 1.08
C LEU A 92 -16.32 -12.59 0.80
N ARG A 93 -15.48 -11.57 0.69
CA ARG A 93 -15.79 -10.22 0.18
C ARG A 93 -15.04 -9.98 -1.13
N LEU A 94 -15.73 -9.59 -2.19
CA LEU A 94 -15.11 -9.36 -3.50
C LEU A 94 -15.50 -7.99 -4.06
N SER A 95 -14.53 -7.24 -4.57
CA SER A 95 -14.73 -6.02 -5.34
C SER A 95 -13.92 -6.08 -6.62
N ILE A 96 -14.58 -6.08 -7.77
CA ILE A 96 -13.95 -5.87 -9.08
C ILE A 96 -14.39 -4.49 -9.58
N SER A 97 -13.44 -3.66 -9.95
CA SER A 97 -13.69 -2.35 -10.54
C SER A 97 -12.95 -2.21 -11.86
N ILE A 98 -13.70 -1.91 -12.92
CA ILE A 98 -13.16 -1.52 -14.21
C ILE A 98 -13.28 0.00 -14.29
N HIS A 99 -12.16 0.69 -14.11
CA HIS A 99 -12.15 2.14 -13.95
C HIS A 99 -12.22 2.88 -15.29
N GLN A 100 -11.61 2.33 -16.37
CA GLN A 100 -11.60 2.87 -17.74
C GLN A 100 -11.34 1.74 -18.76
N VAL A 101 -11.46 2.01 -20.07
CA VAL A 101 -11.01 1.09 -21.12
C VAL A 101 -9.52 0.82 -20.91
N GLY A 102 -9.20 -0.38 -20.42
CA GLY A 102 -7.82 -0.82 -20.21
C GLY A 102 -7.24 -0.73 -18.80
N SER A 103 -8.05 -0.46 -17.78
CA SER A 103 -7.65 -0.62 -16.37
C SER A 103 -8.52 -1.65 -15.67
N LEU A 104 -7.90 -2.68 -15.09
CA LEU A 104 -8.53 -3.73 -14.30
C LEU A 104 -8.04 -3.65 -12.86
N SER A 105 -8.94 -3.41 -11.91
CA SER A 105 -8.66 -3.47 -10.48
C SER A 105 -9.53 -4.53 -9.82
N VAL A 106 -8.91 -5.42 -9.07
CA VAL A 106 -9.56 -6.51 -8.35
C VAL A 106 -9.05 -6.51 -6.92
N VAL A 107 -9.96 -6.31 -5.98
CA VAL A 107 -9.70 -6.43 -4.56
C VAL A 107 -10.57 -7.55 -4.00
N ALA A 108 -9.94 -8.60 -3.52
CA ALA A 108 -10.61 -9.77 -2.96
C ALA A 108 -10.19 -9.94 -1.50
N GLY A 109 -11.14 -9.93 -0.57
CA GLY A 109 -10.89 -10.16 0.86
C GLY A 109 -11.56 -11.44 1.34
N PHE A 110 -10.82 -12.30 2.01
CA PHE A 110 -11.35 -13.51 2.64
C PHE A 110 -11.70 -13.20 4.10
N VAL A 111 -12.98 -13.20 4.46
CA VAL A 111 -13.45 -12.92 5.82
C VAL A 111 -14.04 -14.18 6.41
N THR A 112 -13.27 -15.07 7.02
CA THR A 112 -13.87 -16.21 7.73
C THR A 112 -14.64 -15.72 8.95
N THR A 113 -15.98 -15.77 8.92
CA THR A 113 -16.73 -15.80 10.17
C THR A 113 -16.31 -17.06 10.91
N ALA A 114 -15.92 -16.94 12.19
CA ALA A 114 -15.65 -18.08 13.04
C ALA A 114 -16.77 -19.14 12.85
N PRO A 115 -16.43 -20.44 12.67
CA PRO A 115 -17.47 -21.44 12.53
C PRO A 115 -18.38 -21.36 13.77
N PRO A 116 -19.72 -21.44 13.61
CA PRO A 116 -20.60 -21.53 14.76
C PRO A 116 -20.13 -22.70 15.63
N ALA A 117 -20.09 -22.50 16.94
CA ALA A 117 -19.56 -23.46 17.90
C ALA A 117 -20.11 -24.87 17.61
N GLY A 118 -19.21 -25.82 17.29
CA GLY A 118 -19.56 -27.23 17.01
C GLY A 118 -19.35 -27.71 15.57
N LEU A 119 -18.85 -26.89 14.64
CA LEU A 119 -18.40 -27.35 13.31
C LEU A 119 -16.86 -27.42 13.25
N ASP A 120 -16.33 -28.61 12.97
CA ASP A 120 -14.88 -28.84 12.78
C ASP A 120 -14.31 -27.90 11.72
N SER A 121 -13.21 -27.22 12.08
CA SER A 121 -12.43 -26.32 11.21
C SER A 121 -11.96 -26.97 9.90
N ASN A 122 -11.98 -28.31 9.82
CA ASN A 122 -11.53 -29.08 8.67
C ASN A 122 -12.52 -29.08 7.48
N TYR A 123 -13.80 -28.72 7.67
CA TYR A 123 -14.81 -28.77 6.59
C TYR A 123 -15.11 -27.43 5.91
N THR A 124 -14.91 -26.30 6.60
CA THR A 124 -15.16 -24.96 6.04
C THR A 124 -14.04 -24.48 5.12
N VAL A 125 -12.81 -24.93 5.34
CA VAL A 125 -11.64 -24.54 4.55
C VAL A 125 -11.78 -25.06 3.10
N PRO A 126 -11.94 -26.37 2.80
CA PRO A 126 -11.93 -26.93 1.43
C PRO A 126 -12.93 -26.31 0.45
N MET A 127 -14.13 -25.96 0.93
CA MET A 127 -15.20 -25.40 0.10
C MET A 127 -14.84 -23.98 -0.37
N VAL A 128 -14.31 -23.15 0.53
CA VAL A 128 -13.80 -21.81 0.19
C VAL A 128 -12.66 -21.92 -0.83
N LEU A 129 -11.77 -22.92 -0.72
CA LEU A 129 -10.59 -23.08 -1.61
C LEU A 129 -10.97 -23.35 -3.07
N THR A 130 -12.02 -24.13 -3.31
CA THR A 130 -12.45 -24.49 -4.67
C THR A 130 -13.02 -23.26 -5.38
N ASP A 131 -13.74 -22.41 -4.65
CA ASP A 131 -14.34 -21.18 -5.18
C ASP A 131 -13.27 -20.12 -5.48
N VAL A 132 -12.22 -20.01 -4.67
CA VAL A 132 -11.06 -19.13 -4.96
C VAL A 132 -10.39 -19.55 -6.26
N SER A 133 -10.11 -20.85 -6.42
CA SER A 133 -9.43 -21.35 -7.63
C SER A 133 -10.28 -21.15 -8.88
N ARG A 134 -11.61 -21.36 -8.80
CA ARG A 134 -12.53 -21.07 -9.92
C ARG A 134 -12.57 -19.57 -10.23
N PHE A 135 -12.61 -18.73 -9.21
CA PHE A 135 -12.58 -17.27 -9.35
C PHE A 135 -11.31 -16.82 -10.09
N MET A 136 -10.14 -17.29 -9.65
CA MET A 136 -8.85 -16.97 -10.25
C MET A 136 -8.78 -17.36 -11.74
N ARG A 137 -9.30 -18.53 -12.11
CA ARG A 137 -9.43 -18.92 -13.53
C ARG A 137 -10.42 -18.03 -14.29
N GLY A 138 -11.51 -17.61 -13.66
CA GLY A 138 -12.45 -16.63 -14.20
C GLY A 138 -11.78 -15.30 -14.50
N LEU A 139 -10.94 -14.81 -13.58
CA LEU A 139 -10.15 -13.60 -13.73
C LEU A 139 -9.12 -13.73 -14.86
N ALA A 140 -8.43 -14.87 -14.97
CA ALA A 140 -7.52 -15.14 -16.09
C ALA A 140 -8.25 -15.07 -17.45
N ARG A 141 -9.47 -15.63 -17.54
CA ARG A 141 -10.31 -15.52 -18.74
C ARG A 141 -10.74 -14.09 -19.03
N LEU A 142 -11.06 -13.32 -17.99
CA LEU A 142 -11.43 -11.91 -18.11
C LEU A 142 -10.24 -11.10 -18.66
N CYS A 143 -9.05 -11.27 -18.09
CA CYS A 143 -7.82 -10.64 -18.60
C CYS A 143 -7.68 -10.91 -20.10
N ARG A 144 -7.67 -12.19 -20.53
CA ARG A 144 -7.54 -12.56 -21.96
C ARG A 144 -8.57 -11.90 -22.90
N ARG A 145 -9.74 -11.54 -22.39
CA ARG A 145 -10.83 -10.95 -23.18
C ARG A 145 -10.78 -9.43 -23.28
N ILE A 146 -10.09 -8.75 -22.37
CA ILE A 146 -10.00 -7.29 -22.40
C ILE A 146 -8.85 -6.91 -23.34
N PRO A 147 -9.08 -6.33 -24.53
CA PRO A 147 -8.06 -6.25 -25.58
C PRO A 147 -6.84 -5.39 -25.25
N GLN A 148 -6.89 -4.55 -24.21
CA GLN A 148 -5.86 -3.55 -23.89
C GLN A 148 -5.77 -3.27 -22.38
N VAL A 149 -5.50 -4.27 -21.53
CA VAL A 149 -5.27 -3.97 -20.10
C VAL A 149 -3.86 -3.40 -19.90
N GLN A 150 -3.77 -2.07 -19.76
CA GLN A 150 -2.55 -1.33 -19.47
C GLN A 150 -2.20 -1.39 -17.97
N THR A 151 -3.21 -1.35 -17.11
CA THR A 151 -3.02 -1.36 -15.65
C THR A 151 -3.81 -2.49 -15.02
N VAL A 152 -3.10 -3.33 -14.27
CA VAL A 152 -3.67 -4.45 -13.50
C VAL A 152 -3.35 -4.24 -12.03
N ASP A 153 -4.36 -4.14 -11.17
CA ASP A 153 -4.21 -4.18 -9.72
C ASP A 153 -4.99 -5.39 -9.18
N ILE A 154 -4.30 -6.34 -8.56
CA ILE A 154 -4.91 -7.54 -7.98
C ILE A 154 -4.42 -7.66 -6.53
N ASP A 155 -5.31 -7.36 -5.59
CA ASP A 155 -5.01 -7.36 -4.16
C ASP A 155 -5.89 -8.37 -3.41
N PHE A 156 -5.26 -9.39 -2.85
CA PHE A 156 -5.88 -10.37 -1.98
C PHE A 156 -5.67 -9.96 -0.52
N MET A 157 -6.67 -9.34 0.10
CA MET A 157 -6.63 -9.03 1.53
C MET A 157 -6.78 -10.33 2.33
N SER A 158 -5.67 -10.95 2.71
CA SER A 158 -5.66 -12.08 3.65
C SER A 158 -5.65 -11.54 5.09
N SER A 159 -6.81 -11.55 5.75
CA SER A 159 -6.86 -11.52 7.23
C SER A 159 -6.57 -12.89 7.85
N LEU A 160 -6.13 -13.85 7.04
CA LEU A 160 -5.81 -15.21 7.42
C LEU A 160 -4.31 -15.44 7.26
N SER A 161 -3.70 -15.98 8.30
CA SER A 161 -2.32 -16.45 8.34
C SER A 161 -2.05 -17.67 7.43
N SER A 162 -3.03 -18.14 6.65
CA SER A 162 -2.92 -19.29 5.74
C SER A 162 -3.19 -18.85 4.30
N GLY A 163 -2.15 -18.86 3.48
CA GLY A 163 -2.13 -18.22 2.18
C GLY A 163 -2.82 -18.93 1.02
N LEU A 164 -2.83 -18.24 -0.12
CA LEU A 164 -3.28 -18.75 -1.43
C LEU A 164 -2.57 -20.04 -1.87
N ALA A 165 -1.39 -20.36 -1.33
CA ALA A 165 -0.67 -21.62 -1.59
C ALA A 165 -1.03 -22.79 -0.68
N SER A 166 -1.70 -22.55 0.46
CA SER A 166 -2.35 -23.66 1.18
C SER A 166 -3.55 -24.22 0.40
N LEU A 167 -3.95 -23.56 -0.70
CA LEU A 167 -5.03 -23.95 -1.58
C LEU A 167 -4.57 -24.96 -2.63
N PRO A 168 -5.17 -26.16 -2.69
CA PRO A 168 -5.00 -27.06 -3.83
C PRO A 168 -5.41 -26.35 -5.13
N GLY A 169 -4.44 -26.07 -6.01
CA GLY A 169 -4.67 -25.40 -7.31
C GLY A 169 -4.48 -23.88 -7.34
N GLY A 170 -4.24 -23.22 -6.20
CA GLY A 170 -4.02 -21.76 -6.12
C GLY A 170 -2.83 -21.29 -6.96
N THR A 171 -1.70 -22.00 -6.89
CA THR A 171 -0.51 -21.75 -7.72
C THR A 171 -0.79 -21.84 -9.22
N ALA A 172 -1.59 -22.84 -9.65
CA ALA A 172 -1.91 -23.01 -11.07
C ALA A 172 -2.78 -21.86 -11.57
N ALA A 173 -3.74 -21.42 -10.76
CA ALA A 173 -4.60 -20.31 -11.10
C ALA A 173 -3.85 -18.96 -11.10
N ALA A 174 -2.91 -18.77 -10.16
CA ALA A 174 -1.96 -17.66 -10.16
C ALA A 174 -1.13 -17.61 -11.45
N ALA A 175 -0.56 -18.74 -11.87
CA ALA A 175 0.17 -18.83 -13.13
C ALA A 175 -0.71 -18.56 -14.36
N GLU A 176 -1.96 -19.03 -14.38
CA GLU A 176 -2.90 -18.75 -15.47
C GLU A 176 -3.20 -17.26 -15.62
N ILE A 177 -3.30 -16.52 -14.50
CA ILE A 177 -3.50 -15.06 -14.50
C ILE A 177 -2.26 -14.36 -15.03
N LEU A 178 -1.07 -14.68 -14.50
CA LEU A 178 0.18 -14.06 -14.97
C LEU A 178 0.41 -14.35 -16.45
N THR A 179 0.10 -15.57 -16.91
CA THR A 179 0.15 -15.95 -18.33
C THR A 179 -0.83 -15.13 -19.16
N ALA A 180 -2.06 -14.93 -18.67
CA ALA A 180 -3.07 -14.11 -19.35
C ALA A 180 -2.61 -12.66 -19.51
N ILE A 181 -1.99 -12.08 -18.48
CA ILE A 181 -1.43 -10.73 -18.52
C ILE A 181 -0.27 -10.67 -19.53
N SER A 182 0.58 -11.70 -19.57
CA SER A 182 1.81 -11.72 -20.37
C SER A 182 1.61 -11.97 -21.86
N ILE A 183 0.66 -12.83 -22.24
CA ILE A 183 0.43 -13.21 -23.65
C ILE A 183 -0.52 -12.23 -24.36
N GLY A 184 -1.37 -11.52 -23.61
CA GLY A 184 -2.46 -10.73 -24.19
C GLY A 184 -2.20 -9.24 -24.35
N HIS A 185 -1.37 -8.61 -23.50
CA HIS A 185 -1.44 -7.15 -23.30
C HIS A 185 -0.08 -6.48 -23.14
N ALA A 186 0.03 -5.24 -23.63
CA ALA A 186 1.09 -4.31 -23.24
C ALA A 186 0.78 -3.73 -21.85
N CYS A 187 0.80 -4.59 -20.83
CA CYS A 187 0.63 -4.16 -19.44
C CYS A 187 1.82 -3.26 -19.08
N ILE A 188 1.53 -2.02 -18.68
CA ILE A 188 2.55 -1.02 -18.28
C ILE A 188 2.62 -0.85 -16.77
N SER A 189 1.56 -1.22 -16.03
CA SER A 189 1.50 -1.11 -14.58
C SER A 189 0.87 -2.35 -13.96
N LEU A 190 1.62 -3.04 -13.12
CA LEU A 190 1.15 -4.23 -12.40
C LEU A 190 1.30 -4.03 -10.89
N LYS A 191 0.19 -4.20 -10.16
CA LYS A 191 0.17 -4.26 -8.70
C LYS A 191 -0.40 -5.60 -8.25
N LEU A 192 0.37 -6.33 -7.45
CA LEU A 192 -0.02 -7.62 -6.87
C LEU A 192 0.09 -7.52 -5.35
N GLY A 193 -1.01 -7.80 -4.65
CA GLY A 193 -1.12 -7.71 -3.19
C GLY A 193 -1.57 -9.04 -2.57
N GLY A 194 -0.92 -9.49 -1.49
CA GLY A 194 -1.40 -10.63 -0.69
C GLY A 194 -1.20 -12.01 -1.32
N TRP A 195 -0.27 -12.16 -2.26
CA TRP A 195 -0.02 -13.42 -2.95
C TRP A 195 0.91 -14.31 -2.13
N GLN A 196 0.38 -15.21 -1.31
CA GLN A 196 1.19 -16.17 -0.57
C GLN A 196 1.37 -17.47 -1.37
N ILE A 197 2.54 -17.68 -1.99
CA ILE A 197 2.91 -18.86 -2.79
C ILE A 197 4.09 -19.60 -2.13
N GLU A 198 3.77 -20.62 -1.32
CA GLU A 198 4.73 -21.48 -0.63
C GLU A 198 5.42 -22.50 -1.57
N ALA A 199 6.60 -22.96 -1.17
CA ALA A 199 7.35 -23.99 -1.88
C ALA A 199 6.61 -25.33 -1.83
N ARG A 200 6.47 -25.98 -2.99
CA ARG A 200 5.85 -27.29 -3.09
C ARG A 200 6.82 -28.40 -2.67
N PRO A 201 6.38 -29.41 -1.90
CA PRO A 201 7.06 -30.70 -1.91
C PRO A 201 6.89 -31.29 -3.33
N GLU A 202 8.02 -31.63 -3.95
CA GLU A 202 8.12 -32.08 -5.33
C GLU A 202 7.23 -33.30 -5.64
N ALA A 203 6.05 -33.07 -6.23
CA ALA A 203 5.38 -33.99 -7.16
C ALA A 203 4.10 -33.33 -7.68
N ASN A 204 3.92 -33.35 -9.00
CA ASN A 204 2.64 -33.10 -9.69
C ASN A 204 2.14 -31.65 -9.74
N LEU A 205 2.66 -30.90 -10.72
CA LEU A 205 1.89 -30.24 -11.78
C LEU A 205 2.90 -29.50 -12.67
N LYS A 206 3.00 -29.90 -13.96
CA LYS A 206 3.67 -29.11 -15.01
C LYS A 206 2.87 -27.82 -15.23
N ILE A 207 2.98 -26.86 -14.31
CA ILE A 207 2.41 -25.53 -14.53
C ILE A 207 3.29 -24.87 -15.60
N PRO A 208 2.74 -24.51 -16.77
CA PRO A 208 3.50 -23.79 -17.76
C PRO A 208 3.97 -22.47 -17.14
N MET A 209 5.28 -22.23 -17.21
CA MET A 209 5.90 -21.02 -16.69
C MET A 209 5.32 -19.81 -17.43
N PRO A 210 4.77 -18.79 -16.73
CA PRO A 210 4.40 -17.55 -17.39
C PRO A 210 5.68 -16.89 -17.94
N PRO A 211 5.69 -16.39 -19.18
CA PRO A 211 6.82 -15.64 -19.68
C PRO A 211 6.99 -14.35 -18.86
N PRO A 212 8.24 -13.88 -18.64
CA PRO A 212 8.47 -12.58 -18.02
C PRO A 212 7.76 -11.45 -18.76
N LEU A 213 7.21 -10.50 -18.01
CA LEU A 213 6.69 -9.27 -18.61
C LEU A 213 7.85 -8.36 -19.00
N THR A 214 7.76 -7.74 -20.17
CA THR A 214 8.81 -6.85 -20.72
C THR A 214 8.33 -5.41 -20.94
N THR A 215 7.02 -5.18 -20.79
CA THR A 215 6.37 -3.90 -21.11
C THR A 215 6.14 -3.01 -19.88
N LEU A 216 6.46 -3.49 -18.67
CA LEU A 216 6.14 -2.76 -17.44
C LEU A 216 7.01 -1.51 -17.30
N LEU A 217 6.38 -0.44 -16.82
CA LEU A 217 7.00 0.77 -16.30
C LEU A 217 6.86 0.84 -14.77
N VAL A 218 5.79 0.26 -14.23
CA VAL A 218 5.50 0.23 -12.78
C VAL A 218 5.23 -1.20 -12.34
N LEU A 219 5.94 -1.64 -11.30
CA LEU A 219 5.68 -2.90 -10.63
C LEU A 219 5.58 -2.69 -9.12
N ASN A 220 4.45 -3.13 -8.54
CA ASN A 220 4.23 -3.11 -7.10
C ASN A 220 3.87 -4.51 -6.61
N LEU A 221 4.74 -5.08 -5.79
CA LEU A 221 4.52 -6.33 -5.09
C LEU A 221 4.31 -6.01 -3.61
N SER A 222 3.16 -6.35 -3.06
CA SER A 222 2.77 -6.08 -1.67
C SER A 222 2.33 -7.35 -0.96
N LEU A 223 2.79 -7.60 0.28
CA LEU A 223 2.41 -8.76 1.10
C LEU A 223 2.46 -10.09 0.33
N THR A 224 3.49 -10.25 -0.50
CA THR A 224 3.57 -11.32 -1.51
C THR A 224 4.72 -12.25 -1.17
N GLU A 225 4.45 -13.53 -1.01
CA GLU A 225 5.44 -14.58 -0.77
C GLU A 225 5.63 -15.38 -2.05
N LEU A 226 6.76 -15.17 -2.73
CA LEU A 226 7.16 -15.83 -3.96
C LEU A 226 8.27 -16.84 -3.65
N ILE A 227 7.98 -17.75 -2.72
CA ILE A 227 8.94 -18.74 -2.24
C ILE A 227 9.12 -19.84 -3.29
N ASP A 228 8.06 -20.17 -4.03
CA ASP A 228 8.13 -21.11 -5.14
C ASP A 228 9.15 -20.64 -6.20
N PRO A 229 10.14 -21.48 -6.57
CA PRO A 229 11.22 -21.11 -7.48
C PRO A 229 10.73 -20.60 -8.85
N VAL A 230 9.60 -21.09 -9.35
CA VAL A 230 9.05 -20.69 -10.65
C VAL A 230 8.56 -19.24 -10.59
N PHE A 231 7.84 -18.87 -9.53
CA PHE A 231 7.35 -17.51 -9.35
C PHE A 231 8.45 -16.53 -8.98
N ARG A 232 9.44 -16.98 -8.19
CA ARG A 232 10.67 -16.22 -7.93
C ARG A 232 11.40 -15.89 -9.24
N ALA A 233 11.62 -16.89 -10.09
CA ALA A 233 12.31 -16.72 -11.37
C ALA A 233 11.51 -15.80 -12.31
N TRP A 234 10.19 -15.96 -12.37
CA TRP A 234 9.31 -15.07 -13.13
C TRP A 234 9.39 -13.62 -12.65
N ALA A 235 9.36 -13.38 -11.33
CA ALA A 235 9.41 -12.04 -10.77
C ALA A 235 10.74 -11.35 -11.05
N ILE A 236 11.87 -12.03 -10.81
CA ILE A 236 13.21 -11.52 -11.13
C ILE A 236 13.34 -11.26 -12.63
N GLY A 237 12.92 -12.22 -13.46
CA GLY A 237 12.94 -12.09 -14.92
C GLY A 237 12.09 -10.92 -15.41
N THR A 238 10.92 -10.71 -14.82
CA THR A 238 10.01 -9.59 -15.15
C THR A 238 10.62 -8.25 -14.77
N ILE A 239 11.21 -8.15 -13.58
CA ILE A 239 11.85 -6.92 -13.09
C ILE A 239 13.00 -6.52 -14.03
N ASN A 240 13.87 -7.46 -14.39
CA ASN A 240 15.05 -7.18 -15.21
C ASN A 240 14.73 -6.99 -16.70
N ALA A 241 13.69 -7.66 -17.22
CA ALA A 241 13.34 -7.56 -18.63
C ALA A 241 12.47 -6.33 -18.95
N SER A 242 11.84 -5.73 -17.94
CA SER A 242 11.00 -4.54 -18.08
C SER A 242 11.79 -3.24 -17.89
N ARG A 243 11.37 -2.16 -18.55
CA ARG A 243 11.96 -0.81 -18.40
C ARG A 243 11.33 -0.07 -17.23
N LEU A 244 11.39 -0.66 -16.04
CA LEU A 244 10.73 -0.11 -14.86
C LEU A 244 11.30 1.27 -14.50
N THR A 245 10.40 2.23 -14.32
CA THR A 245 10.68 3.53 -13.71
C THR A 245 10.30 3.55 -12.24
N GLU A 246 9.37 2.68 -11.82
CA GLU A 246 8.95 2.52 -10.44
C GLU A 246 8.90 1.05 -10.02
N LEU A 247 9.57 0.73 -8.91
CA LEU A 247 9.55 -0.59 -8.28
C LEU A 247 9.21 -0.46 -6.79
N VAL A 248 8.16 -1.15 -6.37
CA VAL A 248 7.72 -1.23 -4.97
C VAL A 248 7.75 -2.67 -4.51
N LEU A 249 8.55 -2.95 -3.48
CA LEU A 249 8.64 -4.23 -2.79
C LEU A 249 8.18 -4.05 -1.35
N ASN A 250 6.90 -4.30 -1.08
CA ASN A 250 6.31 -4.17 0.24
C ASN A 250 6.08 -5.55 0.87
N ARG A 251 6.85 -5.89 1.91
CA ARG A 251 6.81 -7.15 2.66
C ARG A 251 6.79 -8.37 1.73
N VAL A 252 7.65 -8.34 0.72
CA VAL A 252 7.80 -9.43 -0.25
C VAL A 252 8.79 -10.45 0.29
N LYS A 253 8.45 -11.74 0.25
CA LYS A 253 9.38 -12.82 0.62
C LYS A 253 9.74 -13.64 -0.60
N PHE A 254 11.03 -13.77 -0.89
CA PHE A 254 11.51 -14.60 -2.00
C PHE A 254 12.13 -15.94 -1.56
N SER A 255 12.26 -16.16 -0.25
CA SER A 255 12.80 -17.39 0.34
C SER A 255 12.20 -17.62 1.73
N VAL A 256 12.21 -18.88 2.18
CA VAL A 256 11.79 -19.30 3.53
C VAL A 256 12.78 -18.82 4.59
N THR A 257 14.08 -18.79 4.26
CA THR A 257 15.18 -18.67 5.23
C THR A 257 15.87 -17.31 5.22
N SER A 258 15.76 -16.53 4.13
CA SER A 258 16.33 -15.18 4.03
C SER A 258 15.48 -14.32 3.10
N PRO A 259 14.59 -13.46 3.61
CA PRO A 259 13.51 -12.92 2.80
C PRO A 259 13.91 -11.94 1.69
N THR A 260 15.07 -11.26 1.76
CA THR A 260 15.47 -10.23 0.76
C THR A 260 16.93 -10.20 0.29
N VAL A 261 17.88 -10.80 1.02
CA VAL A 261 19.35 -10.68 0.82
C VAL A 261 19.82 -11.02 -0.61
N ASP A 262 19.29 -12.09 -1.20
CA ASP A 262 19.76 -12.55 -2.52
C ASP A 262 19.12 -11.81 -3.69
N VAL A 263 17.94 -11.22 -3.53
CA VAL A 263 17.18 -10.74 -4.69
C VAL A 263 17.68 -9.40 -5.17
N LEU A 264 17.99 -8.46 -4.27
CA LEU A 264 18.47 -7.14 -4.66
C LEU A 264 19.75 -7.20 -5.51
N ARG A 265 20.63 -8.16 -5.24
CA ARG A 265 21.86 -8.39 -6.02
C ARG A 265 21.60 -8.92 -7.43
N LEU A 266 20.43 -9.52 -7.67
CA LEU A 266 20.04 -10.07 -8.96
C LEU A 266 19.25 -9.08 -9.81
N LEU A 267 18.91 -7.91 -9.27
CA LEU A 267 18.12 -6.91 -9.98
C LEU A 267 19.03 -5.94 -10.75
N ASP A 268 18.73 -5.79 -12.04
CA ASP A 268 19.35 -4.80 -12.92
C ASP A 268 18.24 -4.01 -13.62
N VAL A 269 17.99 -2.80 -13.12
CA VAL A 269 16.84 -1.96 -13.51
C VAL A 269 17.34 -0.56 -13.89
N PRO A 270 18.05 -0.40 -15.02
CA PRO A 270 18.81 0.83 -15.32
C PRO A 270 17.93 2.08 -15.53
N SER A 271 16.62 1.92 -15.72
CA SER A 271 15.66 3.02 -15.89
C SER A 271 14.96 3.44 -14.60
N LEU A 272 15.32 2.86 -13.45
CA LEU A 272 14.64 3.06 -12.18
C LEU A 272 14.78 4.50 -11.66
N ILE A 273 13.64 5.14 -11.38
CA ILE A 273 13.53 6.51 -10.86
C ILE A 273 13.02 6.48 -9.41
N THR A 274 12.02 5.64 -9.15
CA THR A 274 11.40 5.50 -7.83
C THR A 274 11.61 4.08 -7.33
N PHE A 275 12.25 3.94 -6.18
CA PHE A 275 12.41 2.65 -5.52
C PHE A 275 11.84 2.72 -4.11
N ARG A 276 10.95 1.77 -3.79
CA ARG A 276 10.41 1.60 -2.44
C ARG A 276 10.56 0.17 -1.98
N ILE A 277 11.17 -0.02 -0.82
CA ILE A 277 11.27 -1.30 -0.15
C ILE A 277 10.76 -1.18 1.29
N ILE A 278 9.87 -2.07 1.68
CA ILE A 278 9.36 -2.21 3.03
C ILE A 278 9.62 -3.65 3.43
N SER A 279 10.60 -3.91 4.27
CA SER A 279 10.85 -5.27 4.76
C SER A 279 11.57 -5.19 6.10
N PRO A 280 11.23 -6.08 7.05
CA PRO A 280 11.87 -6.06 8.37
C PRO A 280 13.35 -6.45 8.30
N ASP A 281 13.77 -7.14 7.25
CA ASP A 281 15.04 -7.86 7.13
C ASP A 281 15.97 -7.31 6.04
N VAL A 282 15.75 -6.08 5.58
CA VAL A 282 16.59 -5.46 4.54
C VAL A 282 18.00 -5.26 5.06
N ASN A 283 18.95 -6.07 4.55
CA ASN A 283 20.36 -5.88 4.82
C ASN A 283 20.89 -4.64 4.08
N PHE A 284 21.59 -3.77 4.81
CA PHE A 284 22.10 -2.51 4.27
C PHE A 284 23.16 -2.70 3.19
N ASP A 285 24.06 -3.68 3.31
CA ASP A 285 25.13 -3.91 2.33
C ASP A 285 24.56 -4.36 0.98
N ASP A 286 23.49 -5.17 0.99
CA ASP A 286 22.79 -5.56 -0.23
C ASP A 286 22.07 -4.40 -0.89
N LEU A 287 21.43 -3.55 -0.07
CA LEU A 287 20.82 -2.32 -0.54
C LEU A 287 21.89 -1.38 -1.12
N LEU A 288 23.06 -1.29 -0.51
CA LEU A 288 24.18 -0.47 -1.00
C LEU A 288 24.68 -0.98 -2.35
N VAL A 289 24.86 -2.28 -2.51
CA VAL A 289 25.21 -2.91 -3.80
C VAL A 289 24.13 -2.61 -4.85
N PHE A 290 22.85 -2.73 -4.50
CA PHE A 290 21.76 -2.37 -5.40
C PHE A 290 21.84 -0.90 -5.81
N MET A 291 21.93 0.04 -4.86
CA MET A 291 22.00 1.47 -5.16
C MET A 291 23.19 1.84 -6.06
N ARG A 292 24.33 1.14 -5.93
CA ARG A 292 25.52 1.35 -6.78
C ARG A 292 25.27 1.10 -8.27
N HIS A 293 24.30 0.27 -8.62
CA HIS A 293 23.97 -0.01 -10.02
C HIS A 293 22.83 0.88 -10.57
N HIS A 294 22.20 1.69 -9.72
CA HIS A 294 20.94 2.39 -10.03
C HIS A 294 21.03 3.91 -9.79
N HIS A 295 21.97 4.59 -10.46
CA HIS A 295 22.27 6.02 -10.26
C HIS A 295 21.15 7.01 -10.67
N ARG A 296 20.11 6.54 -11.37
CA ARG A 296 18.99 7.38 -11.84
C ARG A 296 17.88 7.55 -10.81
N ILE A 297 17.94 6.83 -9.69
CA ILE A 297 16.96 6.93 -8.61
C ILE A 297 16.90 8.39 -8.11
N GLN A 298 15.68 8.94 -8.12
CA GLN A 298 15.33 10.26 -7.60
C GLN A 298 14.56 10.14 -6.29
N LYS A 299 13.78 9.05 -6.12
CA LYS A 299 12.97 8.80 -4.93
C LYS A 299 13.31 7.45 -4.33
N LEU A 300 13.80 7.46 -3.10
CA LEU A 300 14.17 6.26 -2.35
C LEU A 300 13.34 6.18 -1.07
N SER A 301 12.59 5.09 -0.91
CA SER A 301 11.86 4.79 0.32
C SER A 301 12.31 3.43 0.86
N VAL A 302 12.93 3.43 2.03
CA VAL A 302 13.39 2.24 2.73
C VAL A 302 12.67 2.20 4.06
N ILE A 303 11.88 1.17 4.33
CA ILE A 303 11.21 1.01 5.61
C ILE A 303 11.62 -0.34 6.17
N THR A 304 12.45 -0.31 7.21
CA THR A 304 13.01 -1.50 7.83
C THR A 304 13.28 -1.25 9.31
N ILE A 305 13.42 -2.35 10.04
CA ILE A 305 13.71 -2.37 11.47
C ILE A 305 15.16 -2.80 11.72
N GLU A 306 15.82 -3.35 10.69
CA GLU A 306 17.18 -3.86 10.79
C GLU A 306 18.16 -2.69 10.99
N PRO A 307 19.06 -2.76 11.99
CA PRO A 307 20.08 -1.73 12.19
C PRO A 307 21.15 -1.81 11.09
N ILE A 308 21.83 -0.68 10.84
CA ILE A 308 23.02 -0.67 10.00
C ILE A 308 24.18 -1.20 10.83
N THR A 309 24.71 -2.35 10.45
CA THR A 309 25.89 -2.98 11.08
C THR A 309 27.19 -2.64 10.33
N SER A 310 27.09 -2.11 9.11
CA SER A 310 28.22 -1.81 8.25
C SER A 310 29.05 -0.64 8.80
N PRO A 311 30.37 -0.80 8.98
CA PRO A 311 31.25 0.29 9.43
C PRO A 311 31.59 1.28 8.31
N GLU A 312 31.26 0.95 7.05
CA GLU A 312 31.59 1.79 5.91
C GLU A 312 30.75 3.08 5.90
N ALA A 313 31.42 4.19 5.59
CA ALA A 313 30.74 5.45 5.35
C ALA A 313 29.97 5.39 4.03
N PHE A 314 28.82 6.08 3.97
CA PHE A 314 28.06 6.20 2.74
C PHE A 314 28.90 6.95 1.66
N PRO A 315 29.08 6.38 0.45
CA PRO A 315 29.88 7.03 -0.60
C PRO A 315 29.23 8.32 -1.11
N GLU A 316 29.99 9.40 -1.21
CA GLU A 316 29.47 10.75 -1.56
C GLU A 316 28.87 10.82 -2.97
N GLU A 317 29.42 10.05 -3.91
CA GLU A 317 29.00 10.04 -5.33
C GLU A 317 27.77 9.15 -5.60
N LEU A 318 27.30 8.42 -4.57
CA LEU A 318 26.19 7.50 -4.72
C LEU A 318 24.85 8.24 -4.76
N LEU A 319 23.96 7.82 -5.68
CA LEU A 319 22.64 8.43 -5.91
C LEU A 319 22.68 9.96 -6.17
N PRO A 320 23.41 10.42 -7.21
CA PRO A 320 23.61 11.86 -7.45
C PRO A 320 22.31 12.63 -7.78
N ASN A 321 21.24 11.91 -8.14
CA ASN A 321 19.95 12.49 -8.52
C ASN A 321 18.88 12.40 -7.44
N LEU A 322 19.20 11.86 -6.25
CA LEU A 322 18.21 11.68 -5.19
C LEU A 322 17.68 13.03 -4.71
N SER A 323 16.37 13.23 -4.84
CA SER A 323 15.64 14.42 -4.38
C SER A 323 14.78 14.13 -3.16
N ASP A 324 14.25 12.90 -3.06
CA ASP A 324 13.31 12.49 -2.01
C ASP A 324 13.79 11.23 -1.31
N LEU A 325 13.95 11.30 0.01
CA LEU A 325 14.35 10.18 0.85
C LEU A 325 13.27 9.91 1.91
N THR A 326 12.82 8.66 2.01
CA THR A 326 12.00 8.19 3.13
C THR A 326 12.72 7.04 3.81
N ALA A 327 13.12 7.19 5.08
CA ALA A 327 13.85 6.13 5.77
C ALA A 327 13.73 6.23 7.30
N PRO A 328 14.06 5.15 8.04
CA PRO A 328 14.33 5.20 9.47
C PRO A 328 15.40 6.23 9.84
N PRO A 329 15.34 6.82 11.04
CA PRO A 329 16.33 7.81 11.43
C PRO A 329 17.76 7.26 11.38
N HIS A 330 18.01 6.02 11.80
CA HIS A 330 19.36 5.43 11.70
C HIS A 330 19.87 5.27 10.26
N TYR A 331 18.97 5.11 9.28
CA TYR A 331 19.32 5.13 7.86
C TYR A 331 19.56 6.56 7.38
N VAL A 332 18.65 7.49 7.71
CA VAL A 332 18.80 8.89 7.32
C VAL A 332 20.12 9.46 7.85
N SER A 333 20.42 9.26 9.13
CA SER A 333 21.66 9.75 9.77
C SER A 333 22.91 9.19 9.10
N HIS A 334 22.93 7.91 8.71
CA HIS A 334 24.03 7.30 7.97
C HIS A 334 24.20 7.90 6.56
N LEU A 335 23.10 8.03 5.81
CA LEU A 335 23.09 8.54 4.43
C LEU A 335 23.45 10.03 4.33
N VAL A 336 23.01 10.84 5.30
CA VAL A 336 23.21 12.31 5.30
C VAL A 336 24.40 12.76 6.13
N LYS A 337 25.15 11.83 6.74
CA LYS A 337 26.29 12.11 7.61
C LYS A 337 27.35 13.01 6.97
N SER A 338 27.67 12.76 5.69
CA SER A 338 28.53 13.67 4.92
C SER A 338 27.69 14.81 4.33
N PRO A 339 28.10 16.07 4.47
CA PRO A 339 27.39 17.19 3.84
C PRO A 339 27.48 17.17 2.32
N LYS A 340 28.44 16.42 1.74
CA LYS A 340 28.64 16.29 0.29
C LYS A 340 27.83 15.17 -0.35
N SER A 341 27.39 14.17 0.43
CA SER A 341 26.52 13.11 -0.09
C SER A 341 25.19 13.71 -0.55
N LEU A 342 24.49 13.06 -1.49
CA LEU A 342 23.09 13.39 -1.84
C LEU A 342 22.86 14.89 -2.07
N ALA A 343 23.69 15.54 -2.88
CA ALA A 343 23.72 17.00 -3.06
C ALA A 343 22.44 17.61 -3.69
N ARG A 344 21.55 16.77 -4.23
CA ARG A 344 20.24 17.16 -4.79
C ARG A 344 19.06 16.90 -3.85
N LEU A 345 19.33 16.39 -2.65
CA LEU A 345 18.30 16.04 -1.68
C LEU A 345 17.53 17.29 -1.25
N HIS A 346 16.21 17.22 -1.41
CA HIS A 346 15.30 18.35 -1.20
C HIS A 346 14.21 18.02 -0.16
N SER A 347 13.83 16.75 -0.06
CA SER A 347 12.77 16.26 0.80
C SER A 347 13.23 15.03 1.59
N ILE A 348 13.03 15.05 2.90
CA ILE A 348 13.29 13.91 3.78
C ILE A 348 12.03 13.58 4.58
N THR A 349 11.67 12.31 4.63
CA THR A 349 10.62 11.75 5.49
C THR A 349 11.22 10.71 6.42
N ILE A 350 11.25 11.02 7.71
CA ILE A 350 11.76 10.14 8.75
C ILE A 350 10.62 9.23 9.21
N HIS A 351 10.65 7.97 8.78
CA HIS A 351 9.65 6.96 9.10
C HIS A 351 10.12 6.11 10.29
N PRO A 352 9.25 5.60 11.18
CA PRO A 352 9.66 4.82 12.35
C PRO A 352 10.28 3.44 12.09
N GLY A 353 10.47 3.03 10.84
CA GLY A 353 10.96 1.68 10.47
C GLY A 353 9.98 0.53 10.70
N HIS A 354 9.08 0.64 11.68
CA HIS A 354 8.01 -0.32 11.96
C HIS A 354 6.68 0.16 11.38
N GLU A 355 6.07 -0.62 10.49
CA GLU A 355 4.68 -0.39 10.09
C GLU A 355 3.74 -1.02 11.14
N TRP A 356 3.16 -0.15 11.99
CA TRP A 356 1.93 -0.33 12.78
C TRP A 356 1.72 -1.63 13.60
N ASP A 357 2.74 -2.44 13.84
CA ASP A 357 2.60 -3.61 14.70
C ASP A 357 2.79 -3.22 16.18
N HIS A 358 1.70 -2.75 16.78
CA HIS A 358 1.63 -2.18 18.14
C HIS A 358 2.16 -3.11 19.23
N HIS A 359 2.26 -4.41 18.96
CA HIS A 359 2.61 -5.41 19.95
C HIS A 359 4.12 -5.53 20.23
N GLN A 360 4.97 -4.78 19.50
CA GLN A 360 6.43 -4.89 19.61
C GLN A 360 7.16 -3.60 20.02
N LEU A 361 6.45 -2.49 20.28
CA LEU A 361 7.09 -1.23 20.67
C LEU A 361 7.41 -1.23 22.18
N THR A 362 8.62 -1.64 22.53
CA THR A 362 9.18 -1.41 23.87
C THR A 362 9.63 0.05 24.02
N SER A 363 9.62 0.59 25.24
CA SER A 363 10.11 1.95 25.51
C SER A 363 11.53 2.17 24.97
N THR A 364 12.39 1.15 25.07
CA THR A 364 13.77 1.17 24.57
C THR A 364 13.89 1.38 23.06
N VAL A 365 12.95 0.89 22.26
CA VAL A 365 12.94 1.08 20.80
C VAL A 365 12.52 2.51 20.47
N VAL A 366 11.52 3.04 21.18
CA VAL A 366 11.06 4.42 21.03
C VAL A 366 12.15 5.41 21.41
N ASP A 367 12.83 5.19 22.55
CA ASP A 367 13.88 6.08 23.02
C ASP A 367 15.10 6.08 22.08
N ARG A 368 15.47 4.92 21.51
CA ARG A 368 16.52 4.82 20.49
C ARG A 368 16.14 5.58 19.22
N HIS A 369 14.91 5.39 18.73
CA HIS A 369 14.41 6.09 17.55
C HIS A 369 14.49 7.62 17.71
N LEU A 370 14.08 8.12 18.89
CA LEU A 370 14.14 9.54 19.22
C LEU A 370 15.59 10.07 19.32
N GLN A 371 16.51 9.26 19.84
CA GLN A 371 17.94 9.60 19.83
C GLN A 371 18.49 9.69 18.39
N ASP A 372 18.17 8.70 17.55
CA ASP A 372 18.60 8.68 16.16
C ASP A 372 17.97 9.85 15.36
N LEU A 373 16.76 10.28 15.73
CA LEU A 373 16.09 11.46 15.17
C LEU A 373 16.85 12.76 15.50
N GLU A 374 17.31 12.95 16.74
CA GLU A 374 18.17 14.10 17.07
C GLU A 374 19.46 14.11 16.25
N ASP A 375 20.10 12.95 16.10
CA ASP A 375 21.32 12.84 15.32
C ASP A 375 21.05 13.17 13.84
N CYS A 376 19.90 12.76 13.30
CA CYS A 376 19.46 13.18 11.96
C CYS A 376 19.37 14.70 11.83
N LEU A 377 18.69 15.36 12.77
CA LEU A 377 18.50 16.80 12.75
C LEU A 377 19.84 17.54 12.79
N ASP A 378 20.78 17.05 13.61
CA ASP A 378 22.14 17.58 13.71
C ASP A 378 22.89 17.45 12.36
N TYR A 379 22.89 16.26 11.74
CA TYR A 379 23.54 16.07 10.43
C TYR A 379 22.87 16.86 9.29
N MET A 380 21.57 17.12 9.38
CA MET A 380 20.84 17.91 8.39
C MET A 380 21.10 19.42 8.51
N SER A 381 21.56 19.91 9.66
CA SER A 381 21.78 21.34 9.94
C SER A 381 22.71 22.04 8.94
N CYS A 382 23.64 21.30 8.34
CA CYS A 382 24.63 21.85 7.42
C CYS A 382 24.20 21.78 5.93
N ARG A 383 22.94 21.43 5.62
CA ARG A 383 22.49 21.17 4.24
C ARG A 383 21.72 22.35 3.64
N GLU A 384 22.24 22.88 2.53
CA GLU A 384 21.75 24.14 1.94
C GLU A 384 20.48 24.03 1.08
N LYS A 385 20.00 22.82 0.76
CA LYS A 385 18.91 22.60 -0.22
C LYS A 385 17.72 21.80 0.30
N LEU A 386 17.77 21.41 1.57
CA LEU A 386 16.72 20.62 2.21
C LEU A 386 15.56 21.56 2.59
N ALA A 387 14.45 21.50 1.87
CA ALA A 387 13.30 22.39 2.08
C ALA A 387 12.13 21.71 2.78
N THR A 388 11.97 20.40 2.58
CA THR A 388 10.84 19.65 3.15
C THR A 388 11.35 18.60 4.12
N LEU A 389 10.78 18.61 5.32
CA LEU A 389 11.01 17.60 6.34
C LEU A 389 9.68 17.02 6.79
N ALA A 390 9.59 15.71 6.89
CA ALA A 390 8.48 15.02 7.52
C ALA A 390 9.03 14.12 8.63
N ILE A 391 8.44 14.19 9.83
CA ILE A 391 8.85 13.40 10.98
C ILE A 391 7.65 12.66 11.57
N CYS A 392 7.90 11.45 12.08
CA CYS A 392 6.94 10.75 12.90
C CYS A 392 7.34 10.88 14.37
N LEU A 393 6.44 11.44 15.20
CA LEU A 393 6.66 11.53 16.63
C LEU A 393 5.82 10.48 17.37
N PRO A 394 6.36 9.84 18.42
CA PRO A 394 5.54 9.05 19.33
C PRO A 394 4.58 9.97 20.09
N THR A 395 3.52 9.40 20.64
CA THR A 395 2.49 10.15 21.36
C THR A 395 2.64 10.00 22.88
N GLY A 396 1.94 10.85 23.64
CA GLY A 396 1.97 10.79 25.10
C GLY A 396 3.31 11.25 25.70
N ALA A 397 3.75 10.58 26.77
CA ALA A 397 4.91 11.00 27.57
C ALA A 397 6.24 10.97 26.81
N HIS A 398 6.40 10.10 25.81
CA HIS A 398 7.65 10.03 25.03
C HIS A 398 7.86 11.27 24.17
N ALA A 399 6.82 11.78 23.51
CA ALA A 399 6.90 13.04 22.76
C ALA A 399 7.23 14.20 23.69
N GLU A 400 6.55 14.28 24.83
CA GLU A 400 6.78 15.34 25.82
C GLU A 400 8.23 15.32 26.32
N ASN A 401 8.73 14.14 26.69
CA ASN A 401 10.09 13.97 27.18
C ASN A 401 11.13 14.35 26.12
N TRP A 402 10.94 13.90 24.87
CA TRP A 402 11.82 14.25 23.77
C TRP A 402 11.79 15.76 23.45
N LEU A 403 10.62 16.38 23.39
CA LEU A 403 10.52 17.82 23.13
C LEU A 403 11.21 18.67 24.22
N GLN A 404 11.28 18.17 25.46
CA GLN A 404 11.98 18.84 26.57
C GLN A 404 13.49 18.56 26.61
N HIS A 405 13.91 17.33 26.34
CA HIS A 405 15.26 16.84 26.66
C HIS A 405 16.06 16.35 25.43
N GLY A 406 15.45 16.27 24.24
CA GLY A 406 16.05 15.68 23.04
C GLY A 406 16.31 14.17 23.15
N ARG A 407 16.14 13.56 24.33
CA ARG A 407 16.35 12.13 24.56
C ARG A 407 15.15 11.53 25.25
N GLY A 408 14.80 10.30 24.88
CA GLY A 408 13.78 9.52 25.57
C GLY A 408 14.11 9.23 27.04
N ASP A 409 15.40 9.32 27.44
CA ASP A 409 15.86 9.08 28.82
C ASP A 409 15.90 10.33 29.71
N GLY A 410 15.63 11.53 29.19
CA GLY A 410 15.60 12.79 29.94
C GLY A 410 16.94 13.27 30.50
N SER A 411 18.07 12.66 30.11
CA SER A 411 19.36 12.84 30.78
C SER A 411 20.10 14.16 30.46
N LYS A 412 19.74 14.85 29.38
CA LYS A 412 20.39 16.08 28.90
C LYS A 412 19.37 17.07 28.37
N PRO A 413 19.67 18.38 28.34
CA PRO A 413 18.84 19.34 27.61
C PRO A 413 18.95 19.09 26.10
N ARG A 414 17.91 19.46 25.37
CA ARG A 414 17.90 19.40 23.90
C ARG A 414 18.93 20.35 23.30
N LYS A 415 19.46 19.99 22.13
CA LYS A 415 20.45 20.80 21.40
C LYS A 415 19.83 21.96 20.60
N ASP A 416 18.53 21.90 20.33
CA ASP A 416 17.78 22.89 19.55
C ASP A 416 18.43 23.22 18.20
N VAL A 417 18.86 22.18 17.48
CA VAL A 417 19.57 22.28 16.19
C VAL A 417 18.69 22.84 15.08
N GLU A 418 17.38 22.92 15.29
CA GLU A 418 16.39 23.46 14.36
C GLU A 418 16.63 24.92 14.00
N ALA A 419 17.26 25.67 14.91
CA ALA A 419 17.71 27.04 14.64
C ALA A 419 18.69 27.13 13.47
N ASN A 420 19.43 26.05 13.19
CA ASN A 420 20.37 25.96 12.07
C ASN A 420 19.75 25.38 10.79
N LEU A 421 18.51 24.86 10.85
CA LEU A 421 17.82 24.29 9.68
C LEU A 421 17.17 25.41 8.83
N VAL A 422 17.99 26.36 8.40
CA VAL A 422 17.55 27.64 7.79
C VAL A 422 16.82 27.48 6.46
N HIS A 423 16.95 26.33 5.81
CA HIS A 423 16.36 26.06 4.49
C HIS A 423 15.02 25.31 4.56
N ILE A 424 14.63 24.77 5.73
CA ILE A 424 13.38 24.03 5.86
C ILE A 424 12.21 25.03 5.85
N THR A 425 11.38 24.94 4.82
CA THR A 425 10.18 25.77 4.64
C THR A 425 8.89 25.00 4.87
N SER A 426 8.92 23.66 4.78
CA SER A 426 7.75 22.81 5.01
C SER A 426 8.07 21.69 5.99
N LEU A 427 7.23 21.55 7.01
CA LEU A 427 7.34 20.51 8.03
C LEU A 427 6.02 19.73 8.17
N ASP A 428 6.10 18.42 7.99
CA ASP A 428 5.01 17.50 8.28
C ASP A 428 5.31 16.71 9.56
N ILE A 429 4.33 16.66 10.46
CA ILE A 429 4.40 15.92 11.71
C ILE A 429 3.32 14.86 11.69
N HIS A 430 3.75 13.61 11.71
CA HIS A 430 2.88 12.45 11.74
C HIS A 430 2.90 11.82 13.13
N ASP A 431 1.76 11.28 13.55
CA ASP A 431 1.72 10.34 14.66
C ASP A 431 2.33 9.00 14.22
N TRP A 432 3.28 8.48 15.00
CA TRP A 432 3.85 7.14 14.80
C TRP A 432 2.76 6.05 14.84
N CYS A 433 1.78 6.15 15.76
CA CYS A 433 0.89 5.05 16.09
C CYS A 433 -0.59 5.30 15.79
N GLY A 434 -1.03 6.52 15.50
CA GLY A 434 -2.38 6.85 15.01
C GLY A 434 -3.53 6.71 16.03
N PHE A 435 -3.23 6.57 17.33
CA PHE A 435 -4.26 6.26 18.34
C PHE A 435 -4.25 7.14 19.59
N GLN A 436 -3.13 7.77 19.95
CA GLN A 436 -3.07 8.67 21.11
C GLN A 436 -2.80 10.09 20.65
N ALA A 437 -3.48 11.07 21.23
CA ALA A 437 -3.18 12.47 20.94
C ALA A 437 -1.96 12.94 21.75
N PHE A 438 -1.32 14.03 21.30
CA PHE A 438 -0.37 14.75 22.11
C PHE A 438 -1.00 15.23 23.42
N SER A 439 -0.26 15.14 24.53
CA SER A 439 -0.69 15.73 25.79
C SER A 439 -0.77 17.26 25.65
N PRO A 440 -1.58 17.96 26.45
CA PRO A 440 -1.59 19.43 26.45
C PRO A 440 -0.20 20.05 26.70
N ALA A 441 0.63 19.39 27.51
CA ALA A 441 2.01 19.79 27.75
C ALA A 441 2.89 19.59 26.51
N ALA A 442 2.80 18.43 25.85
CA ALA A 442 3.47 18.17 24.58
C ALA A 442 3.08 19.19 23.51
N CYS A 443 1.82 19.60 23.45
CA CYS A 443 1.36 20.62 22.48
C CYS A 443 2.05 21.98 22.71
N LYS A 444 2.15 22.45 23.95
CA LYS A 444 2.86 23.70 24.27
C LYS A 444 4.34 23.65 23.91
N LEU A 445 4.98 22.51 24.18
CA LEU A 445 6.37 22.29 23.82
C LEU A 445 6.54 22.21 22.30
N LEU A 446 5.58 21.61 21.61
CA LEU A 446 5.57 21.52 20.16
C LEU A 446 5.51 22.91 19.53
N VAL A 447 4.67 23.83 20.04
CA VAL A 447 4.63 25.22 19.57
C VAL A 447 6.00 25.89 19.72
N ARG A 448 6.63 25.76 20.88
CA ARG A 448 7.97 26.33 21.13
C ARG A 448 9.03 25.75 20.21
N TRP A 449 8.95 24.45 19.97
CA TRP A 449 9.85 23.74 19.07
C TRP A 449 9.68 24.19 17.61
N LEU A 450 8.45 24.35 17.13
CA LEU A 450 8.16 24.88 15.80
C LEU A 450 8.75 26.29 15.60
N ALA A 451 8.71 27.13 16.64
CA ALA A 451 9.26 28.48 16.60
C ALA A 451 10.79 28.53 16.44
N LEU A 452 11.51 27.41 16.68
CA LEU A 452 12.95 27.34 16.47
C LEU A 452 13.34 27.36 14.99
N PHE A 453 12.45 26.95 14.08
CA PHE A 453 12.74 26.92 12.65
C PHE A 453 12.62 28.32 12.03
N PRO A 454 13.71 28.92 11.55
CA PRO A 454 13.71 30.34 11.19
C PRO A 454 12.96 30.66 9.88
N SER A 455 12.84 29.69 8.97
CA SER A 455 12.26 29.89 7.63
C SER A 455 11.01 29.05 7.37
N LEU A 456 10.40 28.50 8.42
CA LEU A 456 9.27 27.60 8.31
C LEU A 456 8.02 28.34 7.81
N GLN A 457 7.48 27.95 6.66
CA GLN A 457 6.31 28.61 6.05
C GLN A 457 5.05 27.74 6.09
N SER A 458 5.21 26.42 6.11
CA SER A 458 4.10 25.48 6.08
C SER A 458 4.30 24.40 7.12
N VAL A 459 3.30 24.19 7.97
CA VAL A 459 3.27 23.10 8.94
C VAL A 459 2.03 22.25 8.72
N ARG A 460 2.19 20.93 8.69
CA ARG A 460 1.06 19.99 8.76
C ARG A 460 1.21 19.07 9.96
N ILE A 461 0.17 18.99 10.78
CA ILE A 461 0.10 18.08 11.92
C ILE A 461 -1.01 17.07 11.64
N LEU A 462 -0.63 15.80 11.49
CA LEU A 462 -1.49 14.71 11.09
C LEU A 462 -1.64 13.71 12.24
N ASP A 463 -2.89 13.38 12.56
CA ASP A 463 -3.32 12.43 13.61
C ASP A 463 -2.98 12.79 15.06
N GLY A 464 -1.90 13.54 15.31
CA GLY A 464 -1.43 13.87 16.66
C GLY A 464 -2.40 14.70 17.51
N VAL A 465 -3.41 15.33 16.92
CA VAL A 465 -4.42 16.16 17.60
C VAL A 465 -5.86 15.69 17.39
N ARG A 466 -6.04 14.42 17.00
CA ARG A 466 -7.33 13.84 16.64
C ARG A 466 -8.39 13.92 17.75
N HIS A 467 -7.97 13.85 19.01
CA HIS A 467 -8.86 13.85 20.18
C HIS A 467 -9.11 15.24 20.78
N MET A 468 -8.55 16.30 20.20
CA MET A 468 -8.81 17.67 20.67
C MET A 468 -10.24 18.10 20.36
N THR A 469 -10.88 18.72 21.34
CA THR A 469 -12.13 19.46 21.10
C THR A 469 -11.89 20.65 20.17
N SER A 470 -12.96 21.16 19.54
CA SER A 470 -12.87 22.34 18.67
C SER A 470 -12.26 23.56 19.36
N ILE A 471 -12.53 23.74 20.66
CA ILE A 471 -12.00 24.87 21.45
C ILE A 471 -10.51 24.68 21.70
N GLN A 472 -10.08 23.48 22.12
CA GLN A 472 -8.66 23.18 22.33
C GLN A 472 -7.86 23.32 21.04
N ARG A 473 -8.42 22.86 19.91
CA ARG A 473 -7.78 22.99 18.61
C ARG A 473 -7.62 24.45 18.20
N SER A 474 -8.67 25.26 18.33
CA SER A 474 -8.60 26.69 18.01
C SER A 474 -7.60 27.44 18.90
N ALA A 475 -7.51 27.09 20.18
CA ALA A 475 -6.51 27.65 21.09
C ALA A 475 -5.09 27.26 20.69
N PHE A 476 -4.88 25.98 20.34
CA PHE A 476 -3.60 25.47 19.87
C PHE A 476 -3.17 26.10 18.53
N GLU A 477 -4.09 26.23 17.57
CA GLU A 477 -3.86 26.93 16.30
C GLU A 477 -3.46 28.39 16.54
N SER A 478 -4.17 29.10 17.42
CA SER A 478 -3.85 30.50 17.77
C SER A 478 -2.46 30.62 18.39
N GLU A 479 -2.08 29.68 19.27
CA GLU A 479 -0.77 29.65 19.91
C GLU A 479 0.36 29.42 18.88
N ILE A 480 0.13 28.58 17.86
CA ILE A 480 1.07 28.38 16.75
C ILE A 480 1.25 29.68 15.97
N TRP A 481 0.16 30.34 15.57
CA TRP A 481 0.23 31.59 14.79
C TRP A 481 0.92 32.71 15.56
N GLU A 482 0.74 32.78 16.88
CA GLU A 482 1.39 33.77 17.73
C GLU A 482 2.91 33.56 17.83
N HIS A 483 3.35 32.30 17.96
CA HIS A 483 4.77 31.97 18.18
C HIS A 483 5.56 31.72 16.89
N CYS A 484 4.87 31.47 15.77
CA CYS A 484 5.48 31.19 14.47
C CYS A 484 4.97 32.20 13.42
N PRO A 485 5.28 33.50 13.55
CA PRO A 485 4.79 34.55 12.66
C PRO A 485 5.25 34.40 11.19
N GLN A 486 6.27 33.58 10.94
CA GLN A 486 6.78 33.25 9.61
C GLN A 486 5.90 32.27 8.83
N LEU A 487 4.95 31.61 9.49
CA LEU A 487 4.06 30.65 8.84
C LEU A 487 3.09 31.37 7.89
N ASN A 488 2.82 30.73 6.75
CA ASN A 488 1.80 31.11 5.79
C ASN A 488 0.65 30.10 5.74
N SER A 489 0.94 28.84 6.11
CA SER A 489 0.01 27.73 6.01
C SER A 489 0.11 26.81 7.23
N LEU A 490 -1.03 26.51 7.84
CA LEU A 490 -1.17 25.51 8.89
C LEU A 490 -2.24 24.49 8.48
N GLY A 491 -1.86 23.23 8.39
CA GLY A 491 -2.77 22.12 8.14
C GLY A 491 -2.90 21.23 9.37
N ILE A 492 -4.11 21.10 9.90
CA ILE A 492 -4.39 20.13 10.96
C ILE A 492 -5.34 19.08 10.41
N GLY A 493 -4.92 17.82 10.45
CA GLY A 493 -5.63 16.74 9.80
C GLY A 493 -5.52 15.40 10.49
N TRP A 494 -6.17 14.41 9.89
CA TRP A 494 -6.08 13.02 10.30
C TRP A 494 -6.07 12.11 9.07
N HIS A 495 -5.42 10.97 9.21
CA HIS A 495 -5.48 9.90 8.24
C HIS A 495 -6.84 9.20 8.33
N VAL A 496 -7.49 9.10 7.18
CA VAL A 496 -8.64 8.22 6.96
C VAL A 496 -8.15 7.09 6.05
N LYS A 497 -8.02 5.88 6.60
CA LYS A 497 -7.79 4.68 5.77
C LYS A 497 -9.13 4.24 5.18
N GLU A 498 -9.27 4.41 3.86
CA GLU A 498 -10.42 3.88 3.13
C GLU A 498 -9.93 2.87 2.09
N ARG A 499 -10.32 1.60 2.22
CA ARG A 499 -10.05 0.52 1.25
C ARG A 499 -8.58 0.40 0.80
N GLY A 500 -7.64 0.39 1.74
CA GLY A 500 -6.20 0.26 1.43
C GLY A 500 -5.57 1.50 0.80
N LYS A 501 -6.33 2.60 0.64
CA LYS A 501 -5.80 3.92 0.27
C LYS A 501 -5.83 4.80 1.52
N SER A 502 -4.68 5.41 1.83
CA SER A 502 -4.59 6.45 2.85
C SER A 502 -5.10 7.76 2.25
N LEU A 503 -6.26 8.23 2.70
CA LEU A 503 -6.76 9.57 2.43
C LEU A 503 -6.34 10.49 3.58
N PHE A 504 -5.75 11.63 3.26
CA PHE A 504 -5.43 12.67 4.23
C PHE A 504 -6.59 13.66 4.24
N VAL A 505 -7.30 13.75 5.36
CA VAL A 505 -8.27 14.83 5.57
C VAL A 505 -7.53 15.94 6.31
N VAL A 506 -7.21 17.02 5.61
CA VAL A 506 -6.50 18.18 6.16
C VAL A 506 -7.42 19.39 6.12
N LEU A 507 -7.71 19.97 7.27
CA LEU A 507 -8.25 21.32 7.34
C LEU A 507 -7.06 22.27 7.18
N SER A 508 -6.97 22.93 6.04
CA SER A 508 -5.89 23.86 5.73
C SER A 508 -6.35 25.29 6.03
N PHE A 509 -5.54 26.02 6.79
CA PHE A 509 -5.75 27.42 7.13
C PHE A 509 -4.58 28.23 6.58
N SER A 510 -4.89 29.27 5.81
CA SER A 510 -3.90 30.17 5.23
C SER A 510 -4.14 31.58 5.74
N VAL A 511 -3.05 32.31 5.98
CA VAL A 511 -3.11 33.75 6.20
C VAL A 511 -3.38 34.40 4.83
N ILE A 512 -4.46 35.19 4.72
CA ILE A 512 -4.81 35.95 3.50
C ILE A 512 -3.87 37.14 3.37
#